data_AF-X0XM31-F1
#
_entry.id   AF-X0XM31-F1
#
_cell.length_a   1.000
_cell.length_b   1.000
_cell.length_c   1.000
_cell.angle_alpha   90.00
_cell.angle_beta   90.00
_cell.angle_gamma   90.00
#
_symmetry.space_group_name_H-M   'P 1'
#
loop_
_entity.id
_entity.type
_entity.pdbx_description
1 polymer ?
#
loop_
_entity_poly.entity_id
_entity_poly.type
_entity_poly.pdbx_seq_one_letter_code
_entity_poly.pdbx_strand_id
1 'polypeptide(L)'
;YSPSSVAVFGRDREGTTMWWCDATGRPTYPVFRDGTRDIAAELPCEYLAPHFPGGSAPSSTGFCYHRLGVSNGQPNYYERKRALDEAAELAFAFMRSLQDRAAARANSMDRPALFVAAYDLHRFGRAWFEGPEFLDYVFRKIHFDQDALEMITPGDYLHRHPCNQMTAPAMASWSEDGYFQEWINEDNAWAHRHLARAARVMHRITVASGSNHGSDGNVNGNGNGHEPGHNGELRSRALRVAGRQLV
;
A
#
# COMPACT_ATOMS: atom_id res chain seq x y z
N TYR A 1 -5.85 20.57 9.27
CA TYR A 1 -4.67 21.13 8.57
C TYR A 1 -3.47 21.18 9.49
N SER A 2 -2.28 20.97 8.95
CA SER A 2 -1.01 21.29 9.60
C SER A 2 -0.76 22.81 9.61
N PRO A 3 0.22 23.31 10.40
CA PRO A 3 0.68 24.69 10.30
C PRO A 3 1.15 25.09 8.88
N SER A 4 1.55 24.10 8.07
CA SER A 4 1.92 24.27 6.65
C SER A 4 0.73 24.16 5.68
N SER A 5 -0.52 24.20 6.18
CA SER A 5 -1.76 24.11 5.38
C SER A 5 -1.96 22.79 4.63
N VAL A 6 -1.33 21.70 5.08
CA VAL A 6 -1.54 20.36 4.51
C VAL A 6 -2.65 19.64 5.28
N ALA A 7 -3.59 19.03 4.58
CA ALA A 7 -4.63 18.20 5.20
C ALA A 7 -4.04 16.83 5.57
N VAL A 8 -4.45 16.30 6.72
CA VAL A 8 -4.01 15.00 7.23
C VAL A 8 -5.22 14.21 7.70
N PHE A 9 -5.23 12.92 7.43
CA PHE A 9 -6.32 12.01 7.80
C PHE A 9 -5.78 10.90 8.69
N GLY A 10 -6.43 10.67 9.81
CA GLY A 10 -6.10 9.55 10.70
C GLY A 10 -6.65 8.25 10.14
N ARG A 11 -5.85 7.18 10.16
CA ARG A 11 -6.32 5.84 9.80
C ARG A 11 -7.33 5.34 10.84
N ASP A 12 -8.46 4.84 10.35
CA ASP A 12 -9.44 4.16 11.16
C ASP A 12 -8.95 2.76 11.57
N ARG A 13 -8.35 2.65 12.75
CA ARG A 13 -7.79 1.38 13.24
C ARG A 13 -8.84 0.28 13.37
N GLU A 14 -10.03 0.63 13.87
CA GLU A 14 -11.10 -0.34 14.14
C GLU A 14 -11.62 -0.96 12.84
N GLY A 15 -11.87 -0.14 11.82
CA GLY A 15 -12.24 -0.63 10.49
C GLY A 15 -11.13 -1.45 9.81
N THR A 16 -9.86 -1.09 10.05
CA THR A 16 -8.70 -1.80 9.47
C THR A 16 -8.49 -3.19 10.06
N THR A 17 -8.81 -3.43 11.34
CA THR A 17 -8.53 -4.71 12.02
C THR A 17 -9.73 -5.64 12.16
N MET A 18 -10.95 -5.19 11.85
CA MET A 18 -12.19 -5.91 12.19
C MET A 18 -12.30 -7.32 11.60
N TRP A 19 -11.86 -7.50 10.36
CA TRP A 19 -11.98 -8.75 9.59
C TRP A 19 -10.61 -9.31 9.21
N TRP A 20 -9.55 -8.76 9.79
CA TRP A 20 -8.16 -8.99 9.41
C TRP A 20 -7.30 -9.41 10.60
N CYS A 21 -6.50 -10.45 10.41
CA CYS A 21 -5.52 -10.86 11.40
C CYS A 21 -4.14 -10.32 11.01
N ASP A 22 -3.59 -9.39 11.79
CA ASP A 22 -2.29 -8.78 11.53
C ASP A 22 -1.15 -9.83 11.55
N ALA A 23 -1.21 -10.82 12.45
CA ALA A 23 -0.21 -11.87 12.56
C ALA A 23 -0.12 -12.77 11.31
N THR A 24 -1.25 -13.04 10.65
CA THR A 24 -1.29 -13.91 9.46
C THR A 24 -1.34 -13.13 8.15
N GLY A 25 -1.60 -11.82 8.21
CA GLY A 25 -1.75 -10.99 7.04
C GLY A 25 -2.89 -11.44 6.13
N ARG A 26 -3.97 -12.02 6.68
CA ARG A 26 -5.20 -12.40 5.96
C ARG A 26 -6.38 -12.65 6.92
N PRO A 27 -7.63 -12.69 6.44
CA PRO A 27 -8.73 -13.22 7.22
C PRO A 27 -8.50 -14.70 7.51
N THR A 28 -8.87 -15.14 8.72
CA THR A 28 -8.60 -16.52 9.21
C THR A 28 -9.80 -17.47 9.04
N TYR A 29 -10.83 -17.04 8.30
CA TYR A 29 -12.05 -17.83 8.14
C TYR A 29 -11.77 -19.12 7.36
N PRO A 30 -12.19 -20.30 7.86
CA PRO A 30 -11.82 -21.60 7.28
C PRO A 30 -12.28 -21.86 5.84
N VAL A 31 -13.15 -21.02 5.29
CA VAL A 31 -13.74 -21.17 3.95
C VAL A 31 -12.88 -20.55 2.85
N PHE A 32 -12.03 -19.58 3.19
CA PHE A 32 -11.18 -18.89 2.22
C PHE A 32 -10.04 -19.77 1.71
N ARG A 33 -9.60 -19.49 0.48
CA ARG A 33 -8.50 -20.22 -0.17
C ARG A 33 -7.21 -20.08 0.64
N ASP A 34 -6.55 -21.21 0.89
CA ASP A 34 -5.22 -21.22 1.49
C ASP A 34 -4.15 -21.00 0.43
N GLY A 35 -3.66 -19.76 0.34
CA GLY A 35 -2.55 -19.40 -0.55
C GLY A 35 -1.19 -20.03 -0.20
N THR A 36 -1.07 -20.71 0.95
CA THR A 36 0.18 -21.41 1.32
C THR A 36 0.24 -22.85 0.80
N ARG A 37 -0.90 -23.42 0.37
CA ARG A 37 -0.99 -24.78 -0.17
C ARG A 37 -1.05 -24.78 -1.70
N ASP A 38 0.10 -24.43 -2.27
CA ASP A 38 0.35 -24.42 -3.70
C ASP A 38 0.71 -25.83 -4.21
N ILE A 39 0.29 -26.19 -5.42
CA ILE A 39 0.66 -27.47 -6.03
C ILE A 39 2.17 -27.66 -6.17
N ALA A 40 2.96 -26.57 -6.18
CA ALA A 40 4.42 -26.62 -6.14
C ALA A 40 4.97 -27.41 -4.94
N ALA A 41 4.26 -27.38 -3.81
CA ALA A 41 4.62 -28.09 -2.60
C ALA A 41 3.94 -29.46 -2.47
N GLU A 42 2.92 -29.74 -3.29
CA GLU A 42 2.09 -30.96 -3.19
C GLU A 42 2.39 -31.98 -4.30
N LEU A 43 2.80 -31.55 -5.48
CA LEU A 43 3.06 -32.41 -6.64
C LEU A 43 4.54 -32.77 -6.78
N PRO A 44 4.86 -33.92 -7.40
CA PRO A 44 6.25 -34.31 -7.67
C PRO A 44 7.00 -33.28 -8.51
N CYS A 45 8.25 -33.00 -8.13
CA CYS A 45 9.11 -32.06 -8.84
C CYS A 45 9.27 -32.42 -10.33
N GLU A 46 9.38 -33.72 -10.65
CA GLU A 46 9.51 -34.22 -12.03
C GLU A 46 8.31 -33.86 -12.92
N TYR A 47 7.09 -33.88 -12.36
CA TYR A 47 5.88 -33.47 -13.05
C TYR A 47 5.88 -31.97 -13.33
N LEU A 48 6.38 -31.18 -12.39
CA LEU A 48 6.36 -29.72 -12.46
C LEU A 48 7.53 -29.12 -13.26
N ALA A 49 8.68 -29.79 -13.31
CA ALA A 49 9.92 -29.28 -13.90
C ALA A 49 9.78 -28.74 -15.35
N PRO A 50 8.99 -29.36 -16.26
CA PRO A 50 8.80 -28.83 -17.62
C PRO A 50 8.08 -27.47 -17.67
N HIS A 51 7.39 -27.09 -16.59
CA HIS A 51 6.63 -25.85 -16.50
C HIS A 51 7.44 -24.68 -15.92
N PHE A 52 8.66 -24.93 -15.43
CA PHE A 52 9.53 -23.89 -14.85
C PHE A 52 10.70 -23.52 -15.77
N PRO A 53 11.10 -22.24 -15.81
CA PRO A 53 12.24 -21.80 -16.61
C PRO A 53 13.53 -22.55 -16.24
N GLY A 54 14.16 -23.18 -17.24
CA GLY A 54 15.44 -23.87 -17.06
C GLY A 54 15.39 -25.16 -16.22
N GLY A 55 14.19 -25.75 -15.99
CA GLY A 55 14.05 -26.96 -15.17
C GLY A 55 14.44 -26.75 -13.71
N SER A 56 14.33 -25.50 -13.22
CA SER A 56 14.69 -25.12 -11.85
C SER A 56 13.77 -25.77 -10.81
N ALA A 57 14.19 -25.71 -9.54
CA ALA A 57 13.35 -26.09 -8.40
C ALA A 57 11.96 -25.42 -8.48
N PRO A 58 10.87 -26.08 -8.03
CA PRO A 58 9.53 -25.54 -8.12
C PRO A 58 9.44 -24.22 -7.36
N SER A 59 8.99 -23.17 -8.04
CA SER A 59 8.52 -21.94 -7.38
C SER A 59 7.00 -22.01 -7.22
N SER A 60 6.40 -21.12 -6.42
CA SER A 60 4.94 -21.08 -6.30
C SER A 60 4.29 -20.90 -7.68
N THR A 61 3.33 -21.75 -8.01
CA THR A 61 2.60 -21.71 -9.29
C THR A 61 1.39 -20.78 -9.25
N GLY A 62 0.89 -20.43 -8.06
CA GLY A 62 -0.36 -19.71 -7.84
C GLY A 62 -1.61 -20.61 -7.82
N PHE A 63 -1.47 -21.89 -8.19
CA PHE A 63 -2.57 -22.86 -8.15
C PHE A 63 -2.66 -23.49 -6.76
N CYS A 64 -3.66 -23.06 -6.00
CA CYS A 64 -3.97 -23.55 -4.65
C CYS A 64 -5.41 -24.07 -4.62
N TYR A 65 -5.60 -25.32 -4.20
CA TYR A 65 -6.91 -26.00 -4.25
C TYR A 65 -7.53 -26.27 -2.88
N HIS A 66 -6.88 -25.82 -1.80
CA HIS A 66 -7.31 -26.05 -0.43
C HIS A 66 -7.80 -24.76 0.24
N ARG A 67 -8.63 -24.90 1.27
CA ARG A 67 -9.05 -23.80 2.16
C ARG A 67 -8.25 -23.79 3.47
N LEU A 68 -8.27 -22.67 4.21
CA LEU A 68 -7.48 -22.46 5.44
C LEU A 68 -7.73 -23.47 6.58
N GLY A 69 -8.93 -24.06 6.64
CA GLY A 69 -9.33 -24.95 7.73
C GLY A 69 -8.54 -26.26 7.80
N VAL A 70 -8.49 -26.87 8.99
CA VAL A 70 -7.81 -28.16 9.22
C VAL A 70 -8.53 -29.29 8.49
N SER A 71 -7.76 -30.16 7.84
CA SER A 71 -8.25 -31.42 7.30
C SER A 71 -8.42 -32.43 8.43
N ASN A 72 -9.67 -32.84 8.72
CA ASN A 72 -9.98 -33.91 9.69
C ASN A 72 -9.79 -35.29 9.04
N GLY A 73 -8.71 -35.49 8.29
CA GLY A 73 -8.47 -36.70 7.48
C GLY A 73 -9.32 -36.78 6.19
N GLN A 74 -10.06 -35.71 5.85
CA GLN A 74 -10.81 -35.57 4.61
C GLN A 74 -10.26 -34.40 3.78
N PRO A 75 -10.25 -34.48 2.43
CA PRO A 75 -9.78 -33.38 1.60
C PRO A 75 -10.52 -32.08 1.89
N ASN A 76 -9.79 -31.03 2.29
CA ASN A 76 -10.32 -29.70 2.59
C ASN A 76 -10.25 -28.81 1.35
N TYR A 77 -10.88 -29.26 0.25
CA TYR A 77 -10.88 -28.52 -1.00
C TYR A 77 -11.56 -27.15 -0.87
N TYR A 78 -11.03 -26.19 -1.61
CA TYR A 78 -11.57 -24.84 -1.72
C TYR A 78 -12.87 -24.84 -2.53
N GLU A 79 -13.91 -24.22 -1.98
CA GLU A 79 -15.20 -24.04 -2.65
C GLU A 79 -15.50 -22.55 -2.82
N ARG A 80 -15.31 -22.06 -4.06
CA ARG A 80 -15.40 -20.62 -4.36
C ARG A 80 -16.72 -20.01 -3.94
N LYS A 81 -17.85 -20.69 -4.16
CA LYS A 81 -19.17 -20.16 -3.80
C LYS A 81 -19.25 -19.84 -2.31
N ARG A 82 -18.86 -20.78 -1.44
CA ARG A 82 -18.88 -20.57 0.02
C ARG A 82 -17.96 -19.45 0.47
N ALA A 83 -16.81 -19.32 -0.16
CA ALA A 83 -15.88 -18.24 0.13
C ALA A 83 -16.44 -16.87 -0.28
N LEU A 84 -17.13 -16.79 -1.42
CA LEU A 84 -17.81 -15.56 -1.84
C LEU A 84 -19.00 -15.22 -0.96
N ASP A 85 -19.78 -16.21 -0.53
CA ASP A 85 -20.89 -16.01 0.42
C ASP A 85 -20.36 -15.44 1.74
N GLU A 86 -19.28 -16.02 2.28
CA GLU A 86 -18.62 -15.50 3.50
C GLU A 86 -18.06 -14.08 3.30
N ALA A 87 -17.41 -13.81 2.17
CA ALA A 87 -16.91 -12.47 1.86
C ALA A 87 -18.05 -11.43 1.81
N ALA A 88 -19.22 -11.80 1.30
CA ALA A 88 -20.39 -10.94 1.27
C ALA A 88 -20.95 -10.67 2.69
N GLU A 89 -20.98 -11.68 3.56
CA GLU A 89 -21.36 -11.53 4.96
C GLU A 89 -20.38 -10.62 5.73
N LEU A 90 -19.07 -10.79 5.51
CA LEU A 90 -18.06 -9.91 6.09
C LEU A 90 -18.21 -8.47 5.61
N ALA A 91 -18.49 -8.25 4.32
CA ALA A 91 -18.73 -6.92 3.77
C ALA A 91 -19.97 -6.27 4.40
N PHE A 92 -21.04 -7.05 4.61
CA PHE A 92 -22.24 -6.59 5.32
C PHE A 92 -21.93 -6.22 6.77
N ALA A 93 -21.22 -7.07 7.52
CA ALA A 93 -20.81 -6.80 8.90
C ALA A 93 -19.93 -5.55 9.01
N PHE A 94 -19.01 -5.35 8.05
CA PHE A 94 -18.18 -4.15 7.96
C PHE A 94 -19.02 -2.89 7.74
N MET A 95 -19.95 -2.92 6.78
CA MET A 95 -20.87 -1.80 6.53
C MET A 95 -21.73 -1.49 7.77
N ARG A 96 -22.31 -2.50 8.41
CA ARG A 96 -23.10 -2.36 9.64
C ARG A 96 -22.31 -1.70 10.77
N SER A 97 -21.07 -2.14 10.97
CA SER A 97 -20.16 -1.52 11.93
C SER A 97 -19.95 -0.03 11.64
N LEU A 98 -19.72 0.35 10.38
CA LEU A 98 -19.60 1.76 10.01
C LEU A 98 -20.89 2.56 10.31
N GLN A 99 -22.07 2.00 10.05
CA GLN A 99 -23.35 2.64 10.36
C GLN A 99 -23.50 2.90 11.86
N ASP A 100 -23.27 1.88 12.68
CA ASP A 100 -23.42 1.97 14.13
C ASP A 100 -22.41 2.99 14.70
N ARG A 101 -21.18 3.00 14.17
CA ARG A 101 -20.11 3.92 14.54
C ARG A 101 -20.37 5.35 14.07
N ALA A 102 -21.01 5.54 12.92
CA ALA A 102 -21.42 6.85 12.42
C ALA A 102 -22.55 7.41 13.29
N ALA A 103 -23.59 6.61 13.58
CA ALA A 103 -24.71 6.99 14.42
C ALA A 103 -24.25 7.40 15.83
N ALA A 104 -23.31 6.65 16.43
CA ALA A 104 -22.74 6.97 17.74
C ALA A 104 -21.98 8.31 17.77
N ARG A 105 -21.47 8.79 16.63
CA ARG A 105 -20.70 10.05 16.50
C ARG A 105 -21.52 11.22 15.98
N ALA A 106 -22.72 10.97 15.45
CA ALA A 106 -23.54 11.99 14.79
C ALA A 106 -23.84 13.20 15.69
N ASN A 107 -24.05 12.98 16.99
CA ASN A 107 -24.38 14.04 17.95
C ASN A 107 -23.16 14.75 18.54
N SER A 108 -21.94 14.26 18.30
CA SER A 108 -20.70 14.82 18.87
C SER A 108 -19.84 15.57 17.86
N MET A 109 -20.29 15.66 16.60
CA MET A 109 -19.55 16.27 15.50
C MET A 109 -20.40 17.32 14.79
N ASP A 110 -19.74 18.36 14.27
CA ASP A 110 -20.34 19.43 13.47
C ASP A 110 -20.62 19.01 12.00
N ARG A 111 -20.24 17.78 11.64
CA ARG A 111 -20.26 17.24 10.29
C ARG A 111 -20.33 15.71 10.33
N PRO A 112 -20.66 15.05 9.20
CA PRO A 112 -20.61 13.59 9.11
C PRO A 112 -19.22 13.03 9.46
N ALA A 113 -19.19 11.93 10.21
CA ALA A 113 -17.93 11.26 10.53
C ALA A 113 -17.29 10.68 9.26
N LEU A 114 -15.98 10.91 9.08
CA LEU A 114 -15.20 10.32 8.00
C LEU A 114 -14.37 9.14 8.52
N PHE A 115 -14.56 7.97 7.91
CA PHE A 115 -13.78 6.77 8.20
C PHE A 115 -12.75 6.55 7.10
N VAL A 116 -11.46 6.53 7.46
CA VAL A 116 -10.35 6.35 6.52
C VAL A 116 -9.69 5.00 6.77
N ALA A 117 -10.15 3.97 6.08
CA ALA A 117 -9.57 2.63 6.14
C ALA A 117 -8.48 2.49 5.08
N ALA A 118 -7.22 2.39 5.50
CA ALA A 118 -6.07 2.28 4.60
C ALA A 118 -5.44 0.89 4.71
N TYR A 119 -5.20 0.24 3.57
CA TYR A 119 -4.70 -1.13 3.46
C TYR A 119 -3.65 -1.22 2.35
N ASP A 120 -2.71 -2.17 2.49
CA ASP A 120 -1.84 -2.53 1.38
C ASP A 120 -2.62 -3.26 0.29
N LEU A 121 -2.46 -2.86 -0.97
CA LEU A 121 -3.22 -3.44 -2.07
C LEU A 121 -2.98 -4.95 -2.24
N HIS A 122 -1.76 -5.43 -1.98
CA HIS A 122 -1.41 -6.85 -2.10
C HIS A 122 -2.21 -7.76 -1.15
N ARG A 123 -2.85 -7.19 -0.12
CA ARG A 123 -3.75 -7.93 0.75
C ARG A 123 -4.93 -8.50 -0.02
N PHE A 124 -5.44 -7.76 -1.01
CA PHE A 124 -6.59 -8.16 -1.81
C PHE A 124 -6.15 -8.84 -3.12
N GLY A 125 -6.38 -10.14 -3.21
CA GLY A 125 -6.13 -10.99 -4.38
C GLY A 125 -4.86 -11.83 -4.27
N ARG A 126 -3.85 -11.35 -3.53
CA ARG A 126 -2.60 -12.10 -3.29
C ARG A 126 -2.57 -12.77 -1.91
N ALA A 127 -2.59 -11.99 -0.82
CA ALA A 127 -2.59 -12.59 0.53
C ALA A 127 -3.95 -13.22 0.87
N TRP A 128 -5.03 -12.52 0.53
CA TRP A 128 -6.40 -13.01 0.62
C TRP A 128 -7.01 -13.06 -0.79
N PHE A 129 -7.29 -14.26 -1.28
CA PHE A 129 -7.68 -14.47 -2.67
C PHE A 129 -9.02 -13.81 -3.03
N GLU A 130 -10.00 -13.88 -2.14
CA GLU A 130 -11.35 -13.34 -2.32
C GLU A 130 -11.47 -11.85 -1.94
N GLY A 131 -10.34 -11.21 -1.63
CA GLY A 131 -10.28 -9.82 -1.24
C GLY A 131 -10.85 -8.82 -2.27
N PRO A 132 -10.62 -8.98 -3.60
CA PRO A 132 -11.22 -8.10 -4.59
C PRO A 132 -12.75 -8.18 -4.60
N GLU A 133 -13.31 -9.37 -4.44
CA GLU A 133 -14.76 -9.57 -4.36
C GLU A 133 -15.34 -9.00 -3.06
N PHE A 134 -14.64 -9.12 -1.94
CA PHE A 134 -15.02 -8.41 -0.71
C PHE A 134 -15.11 -6.89 -0.93
N LEU A 135 -14.13 -6.28 -1.60
CA LEU A 135 -14.18 -4.83 -1.88
C LEU A 135 -15.37 -4.47 -2.78
N ASP A 136 -15.65 -5.27 -3.82
CA ASP A 136 -16.84 -5.09 -4.66
C ASP A 136 -18.13 -5.15 -3.82
N TYR A 137 -18.26 -6.13 -2.92
CA TYR A 137 -19.40 -6.22 -2.02
C TYR A 137 -19.49 -5.02 -1.08
N VAL A 138 -18.39 -4.55 -0.48
CA VAL A 138 -18.39 -3.37 0.38
C VAL A 138 -18.93 -2.16 -0.37
N PHE A 139 -18.40 -1.87 -1.58
CA PHE A 139 -18.83 -0.71 -2.36
C PHE A 139 -20.30 -0.82 -2.79
N ARG A 140 -20.74 -2.00 -3.26
CA ARG A 140 -22.12 -2.21 -3.68
C ARG A 140 -23.10 -2.10 -2.52
N LYS A 141 -22.79 -2.72 -1.38
CA LYS A 141 -23.65 -2.68 -0.18
C LYS A 141 -23.78 -1.27 0.36
N ILE A 142 -22.67 -0.53 0.45
CA ILE A 142 -22.71 0.89 0.84
C ILE A 142 -23.54 1.70 -0.16
N HIS A 143 -23.44 1.45 -1.46
CA HIS A 143 -24.16 2.25 -2.44
C HIS A 143 -25.65 1.91 -2.58
N PHE A 144 -26.04 0.64 -2.47
CA PHE A 144 -27.39 0.17 -2.82
C PHE A 144 -28.24 -0.30 -1.64
N ASP A 145 -27.64 -0.78 -0.55
CA ASP A 145 -28.39 -1.47 0.51
C ASP A 145 -28.80 -0.54 1.67
N GLN A 146 -28.39 0.73 1.63
CA GLN A 146 -28.56 1.70 2.73
C GLN A 146 -28.34 3.15 2.29
N ASP A 147 -28.81 4.12 3.11
CA ASP A 147 -28.71 5.57 2.83
C ASP A 147 -27.93 6.38 3.89
N ALA A 148 -27.32 5.72 4.89
CA ALA A 148 -26.65 6.37 6.02
C ALA A 148 -25.15 6.67 5.79
N LEU A 149 -24.50 5.92 4.90
CA LEU A 149 -23.08 6.04 4.57
C LEU A 149 -22.91 6.45 3.11
N GLU A 150 -21.84 7.21 2.83
CA GLU A 150 -21.45 7.61 1.48
C GLU A 150 -19.97 7.33 1.26
N MET A 151 -19.62 6.78 0.08
CA MET A 151 -18.24 6.68 -0.37
C MET A 151 -17.78 8.03 -0.94
N ILE A 152 -16.69 8.57 -0.43
CA ILE A 152 -16.18 9.88 -0.82
C ILE A 152 -14.65 9.87 -0.95
N THR A 153 -14.11 10.69 -1.85
CA THR A 153 -12.66 10.90 -1.91
C THR A 153 -12.21 11.90 -0.84
N PRO A 154 -10.95 11.81 -0.35
CA PRO A 154 -10.42 12.80 0.58
C PRO A 154 -10.50 14.25 0.06
N GLY A 155 -10.30 14.44 -1.25
CA GLY A 155 -10.39 15.76 -1.89
C GLY A 155 -11.81 16.33 -1.87
N ASP A 156 -12.80 15.52 -2.26
CA ASP A 156 -14.21 15.95 -2.26
C ASP A 156 -14.70 16.24 -0.85
N TYR A 157 -14.28 15.45 0.14
CA TYR A 157 -14.63 15.69 1.54
C TYR A 157 -14.09 17.05 2.04
N LEU A 158 -12.84 17.38 1.72
CA LEU A 158 -12.25 18.69 2.07
C LEU A 158 -12.94 19.84 1.33
N HIS A 159 -13.40 19.61 0.10
CA HIS A 159 -14.16 20.60 -0.65
C HIS A 159 -15.54 20.87 -0.01
N ARG A 160 -16.24 19.81 0.44
CA ARG A 160 -17.52 19.93 1.16
C ARG A 160 -17.38 20.55 2.55
N HIS A 161 -16.23 20.33 3.21
CA HIS A 161 -15.96 20.79 4.56
C HIS A 161 -14.64 21.58 4.62
N PRO A 162 -14.62 22.86 4.20
CA PRO A 162 -13.38 23.64 4.07
C PRO A 162 -12.79 24.06 5.43
N CYS A 163 -13.62 24.24 6.46
CA CYS A 163 -13.18 24.57 7.80
C CYS A 163 -12.74 23.31 8.54
N ASN A 164 -11.44 23.11 8.72
CA ASN A 164 -10.88 21.93 9.39
C ASN A 164 -10.01 22.34 10.58
N GLN A 165 -9.99 21.50 11.62
CA GLN A 165 -9.15 21.71 12.80
C GLN A 165 -7.67 21.86 12.42
N MET A 166 -7.00 22.83 13.02
CA MET A 166 -5.54 22.95 12.93
C MET A 166 -4.90 22.01 13.95
N THR A 167 -3.99 21.15 13.49
CA THR A 167 -3.29 20.18 14.34
C THR A 167 -1.87 19.98 13.83
N ALA A 168 -0.94 19.71 14.73
CA ALA A 168 0.41 19.29 14.39
C ALA A 168 0.54 17.80 14.71
N PRO A 169 0.47 16.90 13.71
CA PRO A 169 0.63 15.48 13.96
C PRO A 169 1.96 15.20 14.65
N ALA A 170 1.92 14.32 15.64
CA ALA A 170 3.15 13.81 16.25
C ALA A 170 3.95 13.05 15.21
N MET A 171 5.26 12.94 15.45
CA MET A 171 6.12 12.07 14.68
C MET A 171 5.69 10.62 14.91
N ALA A 172 5.17 9.99 13.87
CA ALA A 172 4.61 8.65 13.94
C ALA A 172 4.74 7.92 12.60
N SER A 173 4.61 6.61 12.63
CA SER A 173 4.40 5.75 11.47
C SER A 173 3.10 4.95 11.64
N TRP A 174 2.73 4.19 10.60
CA TRP A 174 1.62 3.25 10.65
C TRP A 174 2.00 1.82 11.09
N SER A 175 3.25 1.61 11.52
CA SER A 175 3.78 0.32 11.99
C SER A 175 3.11 -0.13 13.30
N GLU A 176 3.49 -1.33 13.75
CA GLU A 176 3.26 -1.74 15.13
C GLU A 176 3.83 -0.68 16.09
N ASP A 177 3.06 -0.35 17.12
CA ASP A 177 3.28 0.73 18.11
C ASP A 177 3.42 2.17 17.59
N GLY A 178 3.33 2.41 16.28
CA GLY A 178 3.30 3.75 15.69
C GLY A 178 4.65 4.47 15.63
N TYR A 179 5.76 3.77 15.87
CA TYR A 179 7.13 4.32 15.83
C TYR A 179 7.90 3.87 14.57
N PHE A 180 9.23 3.98 14.56
CA PHE A 180 10.06 3.68 13.39
C PHE A 180 10.85 2.38 13.53
N GLN A 181 10.50 1.50 14.47
CA GLN A 181 11.30 0.33 14.83
C GLN A 181 11.49 -0.65 13.67
N GLU A 182 10.53 -0.73 12.75
CA GLU A 182 10.64 -1.52 11.50
C GLU A 182 11.81 -1.07 10.60
N TRP A 183 12.16 0.22 10.63
CA TRP A 183 13.21 0.81 9.77
C TRP A 183 14.45 1.28 10.51
N ILE A 184 14.36 1.41 11.84
CA ILE A 184 15.43 1.89 12.72
C ILE A 184 15.52 0.95 13.91
N ASN A 185 16.40 -0.04 13.80
CA ASN A 185 16.73 -0.98 14.85
C ASN A 185 18.19 -1.44 14.70
N GLU A 186 18.65 -2.30 15.60
CA GLU A 186 20.05 -2.77 15.61
C GLU A 186 20.41 -3.57 14.34
N ASP A 187 19.46 -4.33 13.78
CA ASP A 187 19.67 -5.17 12.60
C ASP A 187 19.89 -4.36 11.31
N ASN A 188 19.30 -3.17 11.22
CA ASN A 188 19.40 -2.29 10.04
C ASN A 188 20.24 -1.03 10.26
N ALA A 189 20.75 -0.79 11.47
CA ALA A 189 21.57 0.38 11.82
C ALA A 189 22.77 0.61 10.89
N TRP A 190 23.39 -0.49 10.40
CA TRP A 190 24.56 -0.43 9.53
C TRP A 190 24.29 0.28 8.20
N ALA A 191 23.06 0.22 7.67
CA ALA A 191 22.72 0.77 6.36
C ALA A 191 22.62 2.30 6.39
N HIS A 192 22.15 2.87 7.50
CA HIS A 192 21.89 4.30 7.66
C HIS A 192 23.12 5.18 7.38
N ARG A 193 24.31 4.74 7.79
CA ARG A 193 25.56 5.49 7.50
C ARG A 193 25.87 5.58 6.00
N HIS A 194 25.55 4.53 5.24
CA HIS A 194 25.77 4.47 3.80
C HIS A 194 24.74 5.33 3.07
N LEU A 195 23.47 5.25 3.46
CA LEU A 195 22.39 6.11 2.94
C LEU A 195 22.70 7.59 3.19
N ALA A 196 23.09 7.95 4.42
CA ALA A 196 23.46 9.32 4.76
C ALA A 196 24.68 9.83 3.98
N ARG A 197 25.65 8.96 3.67
CA ARG A 197 26.79 9.31 2.83
C ARG A 197 26.36 9.52 1.38
N ALA A 198 25.58 8.59 0.82
CA ALA A 198 25.09 8.67 -0.55
C ALA A 198 24.25 9.94 -0.77
N ALA A 199 23.33 10.25 0.14
CA ALA A 199 22.53 11.48 0.10
C ALA A 199 23.39 12.75 0.13
N ARG A 200 24.42 12.80 1.00
CA ARG A 200 25.36 13.93 1.05
C ARG A 200 26.18 14.08 -0.23
N VAL A 201 26.64 12.98 -0.83
CA VAL A 201 27.36 13.00 -2.10
C VAL A 201 26.44 13.50 -3.21
N MET A 202 25.22 12.97 -3.31
CA MET A 202 24.22 13.38 -4.30
C MET A 202 23.89 14.88 -4.19
N HIS A 203 23.69 15.38 -2.98
CA HIS A 203 23.47 16.80 -2.72
C HIS A 203 24.65 17.65 -3.24
N ARG A 204 25.88 17.28 -2.89
CA ARG A 204 27.10 18.00 -3.32
C ARG A 204 27.24 18.05 -4.85
N ILE A 205 27.09 16.91 -5.53
CA ILE A 205 27.26 16.86 -6.98
C ILE A 205 26.13 17.60 -7.72
N THR A 206 24.92 17.62 -7.16
CA THR A 206 23.78 18.34 -7.73
C THR A 206 23.97 19.85 -7.59
N VAL A 207 24.38 20.32 -6.41
CA VAL A 207 24.68 21.74 -6.17
C VAL A 207 25.83 22.21 -7.07
N ALA A 208 26.93 21.46 -7.13
CA ALA A 208 28.08 21.81 -7.98
C ALA A 208 27.72 21.87 -9.47
N SER A 209 26.80 21.00 -9.92
CA SER A 209 26.33 20.98 -11.32
C SER A 209 25.35 22.11 -11.64
N GLY A 210 24.53 22.53 -10.67
CA GLY A 210 23.58 23.65 -10.80
C GLY A 210 24.28 25.02 -10.81
N SER A 211 25.32 25.20 -10.00
CA SER A 211 26.10 26.45 -9.98
C SER A 211 26.84 26.74 -11.30
N ASN A 212 27.23 25.69 -12.05
CA ASN A 212 27.89 25.84 -13.35
C ASN A 212 26.93 26.22 -14.50
N HIS A 213 25.61 26.09 -14.34
CA HIS A 213 24.65 26.55 -15.35
C HIS A 213 24.28 28.04 -15.19
N GLY A 214 24.61 28.65 -14.05
CA GLY A 214 24.32 30.06 -13.76
C GLY A 214 25.39 31.06 -14.22
N SER A 215 26.56 30.60 -14.68
CA SER A 215 27.68 31.45 -15.10
C SER A 215 27.84 31.61 -16.63
N ASP A 216 27.11 30.84 -17.45
CA ASP A 216 27.19 30.91 -18.92
C ASP A 216 26.09 31.80 -19.55
N GLY A 217 25.33 32.53 -18.73
CA GLY A 217 24.16 33.31 -19.14
C GLY A 217 24.36 34.82 -19.33
N ASN A 218 25.60 35.30 -19.52
CA ASN A 218 25.82 36.70 -19.90
C ASN A 218 26.93 36.84 -20.96
N VAL A 219 26.66 36.32 -22.16
CA VAL A 219 27.37 36.74 -23.37
C VAL A 219 26.35 37.37 -24.31
N ASN A 220 26.31 38.70 -24.30
CA ASN A 220 25.74 39.47 -25.39
C ASN A 220 26.50 39.14 -26.68
N GLY A 221 25.77 38.77 -27.74
CA GLY A 221 26.24 38.94 -29.12
C GLY A 221 26.27 37.67 -29.97
N ASN A 222 25.31 37.61 -30.89
CA ASN A 222 25.36 36.96 -32.21
C ASN A 222 25.73 35.48 -32.33
N GLY A 223 24.76 34.71 -32.82
CA GLY A 223 24.99 33.73 -33.88
C GLY A 223 25.36 32.33 -33.43
N ASN A 224 24.51 31.38 -33.86
CA ASN A 224 24.65 29.92 -33.87
C ASN A 224 24.28 29.19 -32.58
N GLY A 225 23.24 28.36 -32.71
CA GLY A 225 22.75 27.45 -31.68
C GLY A 225 23.88 26.58 -31.15
N HIS A 226 24.21 26.80 -29.88
CA HIS A 226 25.12 25.95 -29.13
C HIS A 226 24.35 24.67 -28.79
N GLU A 227 24.56 23.59 -29.56
CA GLU A 227 24.19 22.26 -29.11
C GLU A 227 24.84 22.02 -27.75
N PRO A 228 24.11 21.50 -26.74
CA PRO A 228 24.71 21.18 -25.45
C PRO A 228 25.84 20.20 -25.70
N GLY A 229 27.09 20.66 -25.51
CA GLY A 229 28.27 19.87 -25.81
C GLY A 229 28.15 18.48 -25.17
N HIS A 230 28.57 17.43 -25.89
CA HIS A 230 28.43 16.02 -25.53
C HIS A 230 28.70 15.69 -24.04
N ASN A 231 29.60 16.45 -23.40
CA ASN A 231 29.94 16.35 -21.97
C ASN A 231 28.80 16.77 -21.01
N GLY A 232 28.02 17.80 -21.36
CA GLY A 232 26.85 18.25 -20.58
C GLY A 232 25.71 17.23 -20.59
N GLU A 233 25.44 16.62 -21.74
CA GLU A 233 24.43 15.56 -21.84
C GLU A 233 24.84 14.30 -21.05
N LEU A 234 26.10 13.87 -21.17
CA LEU A 234 26.63 12.75 -20.40
C LEU A 234 26.56 12.99 -18.89
N ARG A 235 26.89 14.20 -18.43
CA ARG A 235 26.76 14.58 -17.00
C ARG A 235 25.31 14.51 -16.52
N SER A 236 24.37 15.05 -17.29
CA SER A 236 22.93 14.98 -16.96
C SER A 236 22.40 13.54 -16.92
N ARG A 237 22.83 12.68 -17.87
CA ARG A 237 22.52 11.24 -17.86
C ARG A 237 23.09 10.56 -16.62
N ALA A 238 24.36 10.79 -16.30
CA ALA A 238 25.01 10.22 -15.12
C ALA A 238 24.31 10.64 -13.81
N LEU A 239 23.96 11.92 -13.67
CA LEU A 239 23.21 12.43 -12.51
C LEU A 239 21.83 11.79 -12.37
N ARG A 240 21.11 11.59 -13.48
CA ARG A 240 19.81 10.88 -13.45
C ARG A 240 19.94 9.43 -13.02
N VAL A 241 20.97 8.73 -13.51
CA VAL A 241 21.23 7.35 -13.07
C VAL A 241 21.60 7.32 -11.59
N ALA A 242 22.52 8.18 -11.15
CA ALA A 242 22.89 8.28 -9.74
C ALA A 242 21.70 8.61 -8.84
N GLY A 243 20.83 9.54 -9.26
CA GLY A 243 19.59 9.85 -8.56
C GLY A 243 18.65 8.66 -8.44
N ARG A 244 18.50 7.87 -9.52
CA ARG A 244 17.71 6.62 -9.50
C ARG A 244 18.31 5.51 -8.65
N GLN A 245 19.63 5.53 -8.40
CA GLN A 245 20.27 4.55 -7.52
C GLN A 245 20.18 4.96 -6.04
N LEU A 246 19.90 6.23 -5.76
CA LEU A 246 19.72 6.73 -4.39
C LEU A 246 18.28 6.52 -3.88
N VAL A 247 17.29 6.64 -4.77
CA VAL A 247 15.86 6.43 -4.51
C VAL A 247 15.52 4.96 -4.62
#